data_AF-A0A838GXK9-F1
#
_entry.id   AF-A0A838GXK9-F1
#
_cell.length_a   1.000
_cell.length_b   1.000
_cell.length_c   1.000
_cell.angle_alpha   90.00
_cell.angle_beta   90.00
_cell.angle_gamma   90.00
#
_symmetry.space_group_name_H-M   'P 1'
#
loop_
_entity.id
_entity.type
_entity.pdbx_description
1 polymer ?
#
loop_
_entity_poly.entity_id
_entity_poly.type
_entity_poly.pdbx_seq_one_letter_code
_entity_poly.pdbx_strand_id
1 'polypeptide(L)' 'AGVGFTVSLFISDLAYDDAVLTDTAKFGVFAGSLVSGLLGAAILGVRHRRSRRQHVEPPRTFAR' A
#
# COMPACT_ATOMS: atom_id res chain seq x y z
N ALA A 1 3.02 4.76 -7.12
CA ALA A 1 3.58 3.44 -6.81
C ALA A 1 5.07 3.60 -6.51
N GLY A 2 5.63 2.88 -5.53
CA GLY A 2 7.05 2.53 -5.61
C GLY A 2 8.12 3.43 -4.98
N VAL A 3 7.93 3.99 -3.79
CA VAL A 3 9.11 4.53 -3.05
C VAL A 3 9.98 3.37 -2.50
N GLY A 4 9.37 2.26 -2.08
CA GLY A 4 10.10 1.08 -1.57
C GLY A 4 10.40 0.01 -2.62
N PHE A 5 9.44 -0.31 -3.50
CA PHE A 5 9.57 -1.40 -4.48
C PHE A 5 10.80 -1.24 -5.39
N THR A 6 10.99 -0.06 -5.97
CA THR A 6 12.12 0.23 -6.87
C THR A 6 13.46 0.19 -6.14
N VAL A 7 13.51 0.68 -4.89
CA VAL A 7 14.71 0.64 -4.05
C VAL A 7 15.05 -0.79 -3.64
N SER A 8 14.06 -1.61 -3.28
CA SER A 8 14.26 -3.03 -2.96
C SER A 8 14.81 -3.84 -4.14
N LEU A 9 14.36 -3.56 -5.38
CA LEU A 9 14.93 -4.20 -6.57
C LEU A 9 16.38 -3.80 -6.80
N PHE A 10 16.71 -2.52 -6.61
CA PHE A 10 18.09 -2.03 -6.71
C PHE A 10 19.01 -2.66 -5.66
N ILE A 11 18.54 -2.78 -4.41
CA ILE A 11 19.28 -3.46 -3.33
C ILE A 11 19.47 -4.94 -3.63
N SER A 12 18.47 -5.60 -4.22
CA SER A 12 18.59 -7.02 -4.59
C SER A 12 19.68 -7.24 -5.65
N ASP A 13 19.85 -6.29 -6.57
CA ASP A 13 20.88 -6.31 -7.61
C ASP A 13 22.29 -6.05 -7.04
N LEU A 14 22.39 -5.21 -6.00
CA LEU A 14 23.66 -4.94 -5.30
C LEU A 14 24.06 -6.02 -4.28
N ALA A 15 23.09 -6.73 -3.72
CA ALA A 15 23.32 -7.68 -2.63
C ALA A 15 23.78 -9.06 -3.13
N TYR A 16 23.52 -9.40 -4.39
CA TYR A 16 23.75 -10.73 -4.94
C TYR A 16 24.34 -10.66 -6.35
N ASP A 17 25.56 -11.18 -6.51
CA ASP A 17 26.21 -11.36 -7.81
C ASP A 17 25.68 -12.59 -8.58
N ASP A 18 25.06 -13.54 -7.89
CA ASP A 18 24.55 -14.78 -8.47
C ASP A 18 23.10 -14.63 -8.96
N ALA A 19 22.87 -14.83 -10.26
CA ALA A 19 21.61 -14.56 -10.94
C ALA A 19 20.42 -15.33 -10.33
N VAL A 20 20.67 -16.54 -9.79
CA VAL A 20 19.62 -17.38 -9.19
C VAL A 20 19.14 -16.80 -7.84
N LEU A 21 20.07 -16.24 -7.05
CA LEU A 21 19.73 -15.59 -5.78
C LEU A 21 18.99 -14.28 -6.02
N THR A 22 19.42 -13.50 -7.01
CA THR A 22 18.78 -12.24 -7.40
C THR A 22 17.34 -12.46 -7.86
N ASP A 23 17.06 -13.52 -8.64
CA ASP A 23 15.70 -13.87 -9.06
C ASP A 23 14.79 -14.22 -7.87
N THR A 24 15.31 -15.03 -6.94
CA THR A 24 14.60 -15.41 -5.71
C THR A 24 14.30 -14.18 -4.84
N ALA A 25 15.26 -13.27 -4.70
CA ALA A 25 15.09 -12.02 -3.95
C ALA A 25 14.02 -11.13 -4.59
N LYS A 26 14.01 -10.99 -5.92
CA LYS A 26 12.99 -10.24 -6.66
C LYS A 26 11.59 -10.82 -6.41
N PHE A 27 11.44 -12.15 -6.45
CA PHE A 27 10.20 -12.83 -6.08
C PHE A 27 9.75 -12.49 -4.65
N GLY A 28 10.68 -12.47 -3.69
CA GLY A 28 10.39 -12.05 -2.32
C GLY A 28 9.89 -10.61 -2.22
N VAL A 29 10.52 -9.67 -2.95
CA VAL A 29 10.09 -8.26 -3.01
C VAL A 29 8.68 -8.12 -3.60
N PHE A 30 8.35 -8.89 -4.64
CA PHE A 30 7.00 -8.91 -5.21
C PHE A 30 5.97 -9.43 -4.21
N ALA A 31 6.23 -10.56 -3.56
CA ALA A 31 5.34 -11.16 -2.58
C ALA A 31 5.11 -10.22 -1.38
N GLY A 32 6.19 -9.67 -0.80
CA GLY A 32 6.12 -8.75 0.33
C GLY A 32 5.36 -7.46 0.00
N SER A 33 5.58 -6.91 -1.20
CA SER A 33 4.86 -5.71 -1.66
C SER A 33 3.36 -5.96 -1.81
N LEU A 34 2.97 -7.11 -2.35
CA LEU A 34 1.57 -7.50 -2.50
C LEU A 34 0.89 -7.62 -1.13
N VAL A 35 1.53 -8.30 -0.18
CA VAL A 35 1.02 -8.48 1.19
C VAL A 35 0.88 -7.12 1.89
N SER A 36 1.90 -6.26 1.82
CA SER A 36 1.86 -4.93 2.42
C SER A 36 0.77 -4.05 1.81
N GLY A 37 0.60 -4.08 0.48
CA GLY A 37 -0.47 -3.36 -0.21
C GLY A 37 -1.86 -3.84 0.21
N LEU A 38 -2.07 -5.15 0.29
CA LEU A 38 -3.33 -5.75 0.76
C LEU A 38 -3.62 -5.39 2.22
N LEU A 39 -2.61 -5.45 3.10
CA LEU A 39 -2.76 -5.07 4.51
C LEU A 39 -3.09 -3.59 4.66
N GLY A 40 -2.37 -2.70 3.95
CA GLY A 40 -2.65 -1.28 3.95
C GLY A 40 -4.05 -0.96 3.43
N ALA A 41 -4.47 -1.60 2.34
CA ALA A 41 -5.81 -1.46 1.77
C ALA A 41 -6.90 -1.99 2.72
N ALA A 42 -6.68 -3.13 3.38
CA ALA A 42 -7.59 -3.68 4.36
C ALA A 42 -7.75 -2.75 5.57
N ILE A 43 -6.64 -2.26 6.13
CA ILE A 43 -6.63 -1.30 7.24
C ILE A 43 -7.38 -0.03 6.83
N LEU A 44 -7.07 0.54 5.67
CA LEU A 44 -7.70 1.76 5.17
C LEU A 44 -9.19 1.54 4.90
N GLY A 45 -9.58 0.43 4.29
CA GLY A 45 -10.97 0.08 4.00
C GLY A 45 -11.82 -0.08 5.27
N VAL A 46 -11.26 -0.70 6.32
CA VAL A 46 -11.92 -0.83 7.63
C VAL A 46 -12.10 0.53 8.29
N ARG A 47 -11.11 1.43 8.20
CA ARG A 47 -11.17 2.77 8.80
C ARG A 47 -12.09 3.72 8.01
N HIS A 48 -12.07 3.65 6.68
CA HIS A 48 -12.86 4.51 5.81
C HIS A 48 -14.38 4.26 5.96
N ARG A 49 -14.80 3.02 6.25
CA ARG A 49 -16.21 2.71 6.57
C ARG A 49 -16.73 3.44 7.82
N ARG A 50 -15.87 3.83 8.76
CA ARG A 50 -16.27 4.60 9.94
C ARG A 50 -16.41 6.09 9.67
N SER A 51 -15.58 6.66 8.79
CA SER A 51 -15.56 8.11 8.54
C SER A 51 -16.67 8.62 7.62
N ARG A 52 -17.26 7.77 6.77
CA ARG A 52 -18.35 8.17 5.86
C ARG A 52 -19.69 8.50 6.55
N ARG A 53 -19.80 8.37 7.88
CA ARG A 53 -21.03 8.68 8.62
C ARG A 53 -21.10 10.12 9.16
N GLN A 54 -20.08 10.96 8.96
CA GLN A 54 -20.00 12.28 9.60
C GLN A 54 -20.14 13.49 8.64
N HIS A 55 -20.49 13.29 7.38
CA HIS A 55 -20.90 14.38 6.49
C HIS A 55 -22.41 14.32 6.24
N VAL A 56 -23.17 14.49 7.31
CA VAL A 56 -24.55 14.94 7.24
C VAL A 56 -24.50 16.42 7.58
N GLU A 57 -24.32 17.29 6.58
CA GLU A 57 -24.61 18.71 6.78
C GLU A 57 -26.12 18.82 6.99
N PRO A 58 -26.60 19.40 8.11
CA PRO A 58 -28.03 19.61 8.29
C PRO A 58 -28.55 20.60 7.23
N PRO A 59 -29.78 20.42 6.75
CA PRO A 59 -30.39 21.33 5.80
C PRO A 59 -30.40 22.73 6.40
N ARG A 60 -29.85 23.67 5.63
CA ARG A 60 -29.95 25.11 5.91
C ARG A 60 -31.39 25.52 5.64
N THR A 61 -32.30 25.14 6.54
CA THR A 61 -33.63 25.74 6.65
C THR A 61 -33.41 27.13 7.20
N PHE A 62 -33.04 28.04 6.31
CA PHE A 62 -33.18 29.46 6.53
C PHE A 62 -34.68 29.72 6.66
N ALA A 63 -35.12 29.80 7.91
CA ALA A 63 -36.33 30.47 8.26
C ALA A 63 -36.18 31.94 7.82
N ARG A 64 -36.94 32.34 6.79
CA ARG A 64 -37.48 33.68 6.61
C ARG A 64 -38.44 33.71 5.43
#